data_AF-A0A7C3TPL7-F1
#
_entry.id   AF-A0A7C3TPL7-F1
#
_cell.length_a   1.000
_cell.length_b   1.000
_cell.length_c   1.000
_cell.angle_alpha   90.00
_cell.angle_beta   90.00
_cell.angle_gamma   90.00
#
_symmetry.space_group_name_H-M   'P 1'
#
loop_
_entity.id
_entity.type
_entity.pdbx_description
1 polymer ?
#
loop_
_entity_poly.entity_id
_entity_poly.type
_entity_poly.pdbx_seq_one_letter_code
_entity_poly.pdbx_strand_id
1 'polypeptide(L)'
;QSNIDIAEKNEIIAAKNEEIIKNLELKKAQQVSLKEGEDLYKVRPKNTLFSISKLYHMSVPDIKTLNNFKYDTIYVNQLVKVKIGIYRPTVNEYLVKEGDTLENIAYTHGVTVEQLMLLNPIDGYTLQRNMILRLRKD
;
A
#
# COMPACT_ATOMS: atom_id res chain seq x y z
N GLN A 1 -43.66 11.82 28.24
CA GLN A 1 -42.23 11.49 27.99
C GLN A 1 -42.11 9.99 28.16
N SER A 2 -42.08 9.24 27.05
CA SER A 2 -41.89 7.78 27.07
C SER A 2 -40.39 7.51 27.05
N ASN A 3 -39.87 6.92 28.13
CA ASN A 3 -38.52 6.37 28.21
C ASN A 3 -38.44 5.16 27.28
N ILE A 4 -37.79 5.31 26.12
CA ILE A 4 -37.50 4.19 25.20
C ILE A 4 -36.57 3.20 25.91
N ASP A 5 -36.90 1.91 25.85
CA ASP A 5 -36.09 0.84 26.45
C ASP A 5 -34.67 0.86 25.86
N ILE A 6 -33.67 0.72 26.73
CA ILE A 6 -32.25 0.78 26.37
C ILE A 6 -31.92 -0.31 25.34
N ALA A 7 -32.60 -1.46 25.40
CA ALA A 7 -32.43 -2.55 24.45
C ALA A 7 -32.84 -2.17 23.01
N GLU A 8 -34.03 -1.57 22.85
CA GLU A 8 -34.54 -1.14 21.55
C GLU A 8 -33.68 -0.02 20.94
N LYS A 9 -33.20 0.91 21.79
CA LYS A 9 -32.25 1.94 21.36
C LYS A 9 -30.93 1.35 20.87
N ASN A 10 -30.43 0.29 21.50
CA ASN A 10 -29.20 -0.38 21.11
C ASN A 10 -29.34 -1.16 19.80
N GLU A 11 -30.50 -1.79 19.57
CA GLU A 11 -30.80 -2.49 18.33
C GLU A 11 -30.90 -1.52 17.14
N ILE A 12 -31.54 -0.36 17.33
CA ILE A 12 -31.60 0.72 16.33
C ILE A 12 -30.19 1.28 16.00
N ILE A 13 -29.31 1.37 17.00
CA ILE A 13 -27.92 1.82 16.79
C ILE A 13 -27.12 0.75 16.02
N ALA A 14 -27.30 -0.53 16.34
CA ALA A 14 -26.62 -1.62 15.64
C ALA A 14 -27.00 -1.66 14.15
N ALA A 15 -28.30 -1.58 13.85
CA ALA A 15 -28.80 -1.55 12.46
C ALA A 15 -28.24 -0.36 11.67
N LYS A 16 -28.18 0.84 12.28
CA LYS A 16 -27.55 2.02 11.65
C LYS A 16 -26.06 1.84 11.40
N ASN A 17 -25.34 1.17 12.29
CA ASN A 17 -23.91 0.90 12.12
C ASN A 17 -23.66 -0.09 10.99
N GLU A 18 -24.48 -1.13 10.86
CA GLU A 18 -24.40 -2.08 9.74
C GLU A 18 -24.66 -1.40 8.39
N GLU A 19 -25.64 -0.48 8.34
CA GLU A 19 -25.93 0.32 7.15
C GLU A 19 -24.78 1.27 6.79
N ILE A 20 -24.16 1.92 7.78
CA ILE A 20 -22.97 2.77 7.59
C ILE A 20 -21.80 1.97 7.04
N ILE A 21 -21.54 0.77 7.57
CA ILE A 21 -20.46 -0.11 7.09
C ILE A 21 -20.71 -0.55 5.66
N LYS A 22 -21.96 -0.96 5.33
CA LYS A 22 -22.34 -1.34 3.97
C LYS A 22 -22.18 -0.19 2.98
N ASN A 23 -22.53 1.04 3.38
CA ASN A 23 -22.34 2.24 2.58
C ASN A 23 -20.85 2.63 2.41
N LEU A 24 -20.00 2.37 3.40
CA LEU A 24 -18.54 2.56 3.28
C LEU A 24 -17.89 1.53 2.36
N GLU A 25 -18.34 0.26 2.40
CA GLU A 25 -17.86 -0.79 1.50
C GLU A 25 -18.34 -0.55 0.05
N LEU A 26 -19.57 -0.09 -0.15
CA LEU A 26 -20.07 0.31 -1.48
C LEU A 26 -19.33 1.54 -2.03
N LYS A 27 -18.96 2.49 -1.17
CA LYS A 27 -18.16 3.68 -1.55
C LYS A 27 -16.69 3.31 -1.87
N LYS A 28 -16.10 2.32 -1.19
CA LYS A 28 -14.80 1.73 -1.57
C LYS A 28 -14.87 1.00 -2.92
N ALA A 29 -15.93 0.20 -3.12
CA ALA A 29 -16.14 -0.59 -4.33
C ALA A 29 -16.41 0.25 -5.59
N GLN A 30 -16.89 1.49 -5.44
CA GLN A 30 -17.14 2.41 -6.57
C GLN A 30 -16.06 3.49 -6.77
N GLN A 31 -15.12 3.73 -5.84
CA GLN A 31 -14.38 5.01 -5.76
C GLN A 31 -12.85 4.94 -5.59
N VAL A 32 -12.18 3.87 -6.02
CA VAL A 32 -10.77 4.00 -6.42
C VAL A 32 -10.69 3.91 -7.94
N SER A 33 -11.21 4.94 -8.61
CA SER A 33 -10.89 5.17 -10.02
C SER A 33 -9.41 5.52 -10.10
N LEU A 34 -8.59 4.53 -10.46
CA LEU A 34 -7.18 4.72 -10.75
C LEU A 34 -7.08 5.40 -12.11
N LYS A 35 -6.31 6.48 -12.18
CA LYS A 35 -5.93 7.04 -13.47
C LYS A 35 -4.88 6.15 -14.12
N GLU A 36 -4.71 6.30 -15.42
CA GLU A 36 -3.56 5.70 -16.10
C GLU A 36 -2.25 6.10 -15.41
N GLY A 37 -1.36 5.12 -15.22
CA GLY A 37 -0.12 5.31 -14.46
C GLY A 37 -0.29 5.37 -12.95
N GLU A 38 -1.44 4.97 -12.39
CA GLU A 38 -1.65 4.80 -10.94
C GLU A 38 -1.87 3.32 -10.58
N ASP A 39 -1.42 2.95 -9.38
CA ASP A 39 -1.65 1.64 -8.78
C ASP A 39 -1.91 1.77 -7.28
N LEU A 40 -2.31 0.69 -6.62
CA LEU A 40 -2.52 0.63 -5.18
C LEU A 40 -1.47 -0.22 -4.49
N TYR A 41 -0.81 0.42 -3.53
CA TYR A 41 0.04 -0.24 -2.56
C TYR A 41 -0.74 -0.54 -1.29
N LYS A 42 -0.76 -1.81 -0.88
CA LYS A 42 -1.31 -2.21 0.42
C LYS A 42 -0.23 -2.12 1.50
N VAL A 43 -0.42 -1.22 2.47
CA VAL A 43 0.52 -1.00 3.57
C VAL A 43 0.71 -2.27 4.40
N ARG A 44 1.97 -2.65 4.62
CA ARG A 44 2.41 -3.79 5.43
C ARG A 44 2.99 -3.33 6.77
N PRO A 45 3.16 -4.25 7.74
CA PRO A 45 3.86 -3.93 8.98
C PRO A 45 5.19 -3.22 8.71
N LYS A 46 5.54 -2.26 9.57
CA LYS A 46 6.78 -1.46 9.49
C LYS A 46 6.89 -0.53 8.27
N ASN A 47 5.91 -0.49 7.37
CA ASN A 47 5.91 0.53 6.31
C ASN A 47 5.62 1.92 6.87
N THR A 48 6.27 2.90 6.27
CA THR A 48 6.05 4.34 6.43
C THR A 48 5.83 4.95 5.05
N LEU A 49 5.34 6.19 4.96
CA LEU A 49 5.31 6.89 3.67
C LEU A 49 6.71 7.00 3.06
N PHE A 50 7.75 7.15 3.88
CA PHE A 50 9.13 7.21 3.41
C PHE A 50 9.58 5.89 2.76
N SER A 51 9.30 4.74 3.38
CA SER A 51 9.67 3.45 2.78
C SER A 51 8.93 3.21 1.46
N ILE A 52 7.63 3.54 1.41
CA ILE A 52 6.82 3.38 0.18
C ILE A 52 7.36 4.33 -0.91
N SER A 53 7.71 5.56 -0.54
CA SER A 53 8.36 6.54 -1.43
C SER A 53 9.60 5.96 -2.10
N LYS A 54 10.46 5.27 -1.35
CA LYS A 54 11.65 4.63 -1.91
C LYS A 54 11.32 3.50 -2.87
N LEU A 55 10.33 2.66 -2.56
CA LEU A 55 9.91 1.55 -3.41
C LEU A 55 9.29 2.00 -4.74
N TYR A 56 8.76 3.21 -4.83
CA TYR A 56 8.11 3.73 -6.05
C TYR A 56 8.85 4.91 -6.68
N HIS A 57 10.04 5.25 -6.17
CA HIS A 57 10.80 6.44 -6.61
C HIS A 57 9.97 7.74 -6.56
N MET A 58 9.10 7.85 -5.56
CA MET A 58 8.27 9.03 -5.30
C MET A 58 8.81 9.81 -4.10
N SER A 59 8.46 11.09 -3.99
CA SER A 59 8.64 11.82 -2.74
C SER A 59 7.46 11.55 -1.78
N VAL A 60 7.68 11.69 -0.47
CA VAL A 60 6.59 11.62 0.52
C VAL A 60 5.51 12.69 0.22
N PRO A 61 5.85 13.95 -0.08
CA PRO A 61 4.87 14.95 -0.52
C PRO A 61 4.01 14.52 -1.72
N ASP A 62 4.59 13.86 -2.72
CA ASP A 62 3.83 13.38 -3.89
C ASP A 62 2.83 12.29 -3.51
N ILE A 63 3.25 11.33 -2.69
CA ILE A 63 2.35 10.28 -2.19
C ILE A 63 1.21 10.90 -1.38
N LYS A 64 1.52 11.86 -0.49
CA LYS A 64 0.48 12.54 0.30
C LYS A 64 -0.51 13.28 -0.58
N THR A 65 -0.02 14.01 -1.58
CA THR A 65 -0.85 14.77 -2.52
C THR A 65 -1.75 13.82 -3.32
N LEU A 66 -1.20 12.74 -3.86
CA LEU A 66 -1.95 11.74 -4.64
C LEU A 66 -3.08 11.06 -3.84
N ASN A 67 -2.89 10.94 -2.53
CA ASN A 67 -3.81 10.27 -1.62
C ASN A 67 -4.66 11.21 -0.76
N ASN A 68 -4.49 12.53 -0.89
CA ASN A 68 -5.08 13.53 -0.01
C ASN A 68 -4.77 13.30 1.49
N PHE A 69 -3.55 12.85 1.82
CA PHE A 69 -3.13 12.64 3.20
C PHE A 69 -2.66 13.94 3.86
N LYS A 70 -3.26 14.26 5.02
CA LYS A 70 -2.84 15.40 5.86
C LYS A 70 -1.57 15.11 6.65
N TYR A 71 -1.44 13.89 7.17
CA TYR A 71 -0.34 13.44 8.03
C TYR A 71 0.44 12.31 7.39
N ASP A 72 1.57 11.96 8.00
CA ASP A 72 2.45 10.89 7.52
C ASP A 72 2.06 9.51 8.06
N THR A 73 1.14 9.48 9.02
CA THR A 73 0.61 8.26 9.62
C THR A 73 -0.19 7.47 8.59
N ILE A 74 0.21 6.21 8.41
CA ILE A 74 -0.50 5.20 7.63
C ILE A 74 -0.71 3.96 8.50
N TYR A 75 -1.74 3.19 8.18
CA TYR A 75 -2.13 2.00 8.95
C TYR A 75 -1.90 0.73 8.14
N VAL A 76 -1.57 -0.36 8.80
CA VAL A 76 -1.48 -1.67 8.16
C VAL A 76 -2.80 -1.99 7.44
N ASN A 77 -2.71 -2.59 6.25
CA ASN A 77 -3.80 -2.85 5.31
C ASN A 77 -4.43 -1.62 4.64
N GLN A 78 -4.02 -0.39 4.96
CA GLN A 78 -4.43 0.80 4.21
C GLN A 78 -3.96 0.68 2.76
N LEU A 79 -4.79 1.12 1.83
CA LEU A 79 -4.41 1.25 0.42
C LEU A 79 -3.88 2.67 0.18
N VAL A 80 -2.70 2.74 -0.45
CA VAL A 80 -2.00 3.97 -0.81
C VAL A 80 -1.83 3.97 -2.31
N LYS A 81 -2.43 4.95 -3.00
CA LYS A 81 -2.19 5.20 -4.41
C LYS A 81 -0.74 5.59 -4.63
N VAL A 82 -0.13 5.03 -5.66
CA VAL A 82 1.24 5.27 -6.09
C VAL A 82 1.26 5.48 -7.61
N LYS A 83 2.28 6.16 -8.12
CA LYS A 83 2.51 6.29 -9.56
C LYS A 83 3.37 5.15 -10.07
N ILE A 84 3.03 4.64 -11.25
CA ILE A 84 3.72 3.54 -11.93
C ILE A 84 4.02 3.94 -13.38
N GLY A 85 4.94 3.24 -14.04
CA GLY A 85 5.28 3.48 -15.46
C GLY A 85 6.02 4.79 -15.75
N ILE A 86 6.24 5.63 -14.74
CA ILE A 86 6.99 6.90 -14.86
C ILE A 86 8.51 6.73 -14.72
N TYR A 87 8.93 5.63 -14.10
CA TYR A 87 10.34 5.34 -13.82
C TYR A 87 10.80 4.10 -14.57
N ARG A 88 12.00 4.18 -15.15
CA ARG A 88 12.69 3.05 -15.76
C ARG A 88 13.83 2.62 -14.83
N PRO A 89 13.82 1.38 -14.31
CA PRO A 89 14.91 0.87 -13.50
C PRO A 89 16.27 1.02 -14.17
N THR A 90 17.28 1.36 -13.37
CA THR A 90 18.68 1.32 -13.80
C THR A 90 19.22 -0.12 -13.82
N VAL A 91 20.48 -0.29 -14.22
CA VAL A 91 21.16 -1.60 -14.22
C VAL A 91 21.26 -2.25 -12.83
N ASN A 92 21.24 -1.44 -11.77
CA ASN A 92 21.32 -1.89 -10.39
C ASN A 92 19.94 -2.03 -9.73
N GLU A 93 18.85 -1.94 -10.50
CA GLU A 93 17.49 -1.96 -9.98
C GLU A 93 16.60 -2.94 -10.75
N TYR A 94 15.51 -3.34 -10.10
CA TYR A 94 14.56 -4.28 -10.65
C TYR A 94 13.14 -3.82 -10.37
N LEU A 95 12.30 -3.78 -11.41
CA LEU A 95 10.86 -3.56 -11.28
C LEU A 95 10.17 -4.90 -11.00
N VAL A 96 9.61 -5.05 -9.81
CA VAL A 96 8.86 -6.23 -9.39
C VAL A 96 7.67 -6.46 -10.30
N LYS A 97 7.56 -7.66 -10.82
CA LYS A 97 6.46 -8.13 -11.65
C LYS A 97 5.49 -8.96 -10.84
N GLU A 98 4.32 -9.18 -11.41
CA GLU A 98 3.35 -10.10 -10.85
C GLU A 98 3.92 -11.53 -10.82
N GLY A 99 3.83 -12.18 -9.66
CA GLY A 99 4.38 -13.52 -9.43
C GLY A 99 5.83 -13.57 -8.95
N ASP A 100 6.53 -12.44 -8.86
CA ASP A 100 7.90 -12.42 -8.36
C ASP A 100 7.98 -12.72 -6.85
N THR A 101 9.07 -13.39 -6.46
CA THR A 101 9.47 -13.63 -5.07
C THR A 101 10.86 -13.03 -4.82
N LEU A 102 11.28 -12.94 -3.56
CA LEU A 102 12.66 -12.49 -3.32
C LEU A 102 13.68 -13.52 -3.79
N GLU A 103 13.36 -14.80 -3.65
CA GLU A 103 14.22 -15.92 -4.04
C GLU A 103 14.45 -15.95 -5.55
N ASN A 104 13.40 -15.82 -6.36
CA ASN A 104 13.55 -15.89 -7.82
C ASN A 104 14.27 -14.65 -8.38
N ILE A 105 14.02 -13.46 -7.83
CA ILE A 105 14.74 -12.22 -8.18
C ILE A 105 16.20 -12.37 -7.77
N ALA A 106 16.47 -12.78 -6.53
CA ALA A 106 17.83 -12.96 -6.01
C ALA A 106 18.63 -13.93 -6.88
N TYR A 107 18.07 -15.11 -7.15
CA TYR A 107 18.67 -16.13 -8.00
C TYR A 107 18.96 -15.61 -9.42
N THR A 108 17.97 -14.99 -10.06
CA THR A 108 18.09 -14.49 -11.44
C THR A 108 19.14 -13.40 -11.58
N HIS A 109 19.27 -12.55 -10.55
CA HIS A 109 20.18 -11.39 -10.57
C HIS A 109 21.52 -11.65 -9.88
N GLY A 110 21.77 -12.87 -9.40
CA GLY A 110 23.03 -13.25 -8.76
C GLY A 110 23.29 -12.46 -7.47
N VAL A 111 22.25 -12.19 -6.69
CA VAL A 111 22.32 -11.55 -5.37
C VAL A 111 21.66 -12.45 -4.32
N THR A 112 21.83 -12.13 -3.04
CA THR A 112 21.16 -12.88 -1.96
C THR A 112 19.85 -12.21 -1.56
N VAL A 113 18.91 -12.99 -1.03
CA VAL A 113 17.68 -12.45 -0.41
C VAL A 113 18.02 -11.47 0.72
N GLU A 114 19.03 -11.80 1.52
CA GLU A 114 19.52 -10.92 2.59
C GLU A 114 20.00 -9.58 2.03
N GLN A 115 20.78 -9.56 0.95
CA GLN A 115 21.19 -8.32 0.29
C GLN A 115 19.97 -7.52 -0.22
N LEU A 116 18.99 -8.17 -0.84
CA LEU A 116 17.77 -7.48 -1.27
C LEU A 116 17.05 -6.83 -0.07
N MET A 117 16.92 -7.55 1.04
CA MET A 117 16.28 -7.03 2.26
C MET A 117 17.08 -5.92 2.93
N LEU A 118 18.42 -5.97 2.88
CA LEU A 118 19.28 -4.93 3.46
C LEU A 118 19.28 -3.64 2.63
N LEU A 119 19.13 -3.74 1.31
CA LEU A 119 19.17 -2.59 0.40
C LEU A 119 17.81 -1.92 0.20
N ASN A 120 16.72 -2.62 0.54
CA ASN A 120 15.36 -2.18 0.28
C ASN A 120 14.53 -2.18 1.56
N PRO A 121 13.54 -1.29 1.72
CA PRO A 121 12.73 -1.21 2.92
C PRO A 121 11.62 -2.29 2.92
N ILE A 122 12.02 -3.57 2.88
CA ILE A 122 11.15 -4.74 2.81
C ILE A 122 11.52 -5.73 3.92
N ASP A 123 10.53 -6.50 4.40
CA ASP A 123 10.66 -7.37 5.57
C ASP A 123 10.62 -8.89 5.26
N GLY A 124 10.81 -9.25 3.98
CA GLY A 124 11.19 -10.60 3.57
C GLY A 124 10.08 -11.48 2.96
N TYR A 125 8.80 -11.14 3.09
CA TYR A 125 7.74 -12.11 2.71
C TYR A 125 6.65 -11.59 1.77
N THR A 126 6.58 -10.30 1.44
CA THR A 126 5.60 -9.86 0.44
C THR A 126 6.09 -8.71 -0.43
N LEU A 127 6.44 -9.06 -1.66
CA LEU A 127 6.60 -8.11 -2.75
C LEU A 127 5.23 -7.75 -3.33
N GLN A 128 5.07 -6.49 -3.75
CA GLN A 128 3.95 -6.06 -4.56
C GLN A 128 4.51 -5.62 -5.90
N ARG A 129 3.76 -5.90 -6.97
CA ARG A 129 4.13 -5.46 -8.32
C ARG A 129 4.40 -3.96 -8.36
N ASN A 130 5.20 -3.56 -9.33
CA ASN A 130 5.61 -2.18 -9.57
C ASN A 130 6.49 -1.55 -8.48
N MET A 131 6.83 -2.28 -7.40
CA MET A 131 7.94 -1.88 -6.53
C MET A 131 9.27 -1.92 -7.31
N ILE A 132 10.18 -1.03 -6.95
CA ILE A 132 11.54 -0.98 -7.48
C ILE A 132 12.49 -1.41 -6.37
N LEU A 133 13.24 -2.47 -6.63
CA LEU A 133 14.23 -3.02 -5.72
C LEU A 133 15.64 -2.68 -6.21
N ARG A 134 16.46 -2.18 -5.30
CA ARG A 134 17.92 -2.06 -5.47
C ARG A 134 18.55 -3.43 -5.34
N LEU A 135 19.30 -3.83 -6.35
CA LEU A 135 20.03 -5.09 -6.41
C LEU A 135 21.44 -4.95 -5.82
N ARG A 136 22.07 -3.78 -5.96
CA ARG A 136 23.47 -3.51 -5.54
C ARG A 136 23.59 -2.09 -4.98
N LYS A 137 24.65 -1.84 -4.20
CA LYS A 137 25.05 -0.46 -3.85
C LYS A 137 25.79 0.14 -5.04
N ASP A 138 25.57 1.42 -5.27
CA ASP A 138 26.35 2.24 -6.21
C ASP A 138 27.76 2.51 -5.66
#